data_AF-F0JCP2-F1
#
_entry.id   AF-F0JCP2-F1
#
_cell.length_a   1.000
_cell.length_b   1.000
_cell.length_c   1.000
_cell.angle_alpha   90.00
_cell.angle_beta   90.00
_cell.angle_gamma   90.00
#
_symmetry.space_group_name_H-M   'P 1'
#
loop_
_entity.id
_entity.type
_entity.pdbx_description
1 polymer ?
#
loop_
_entity_poly.entity_id
_entity_poly.type
_entity_poly.pdbx_seq_one_letter_code
_entity_poly.pdbx_strand_id
1 'polypeptide(L)'
;MAKYNDLKAALKYIREGYGEGKEPFRFTASQLAEALGLSEKKTREVLGRVNVYARFWKGRFPASGHNFIVSSQVFDRIRTSFE
;
A
#
# COMPACT_ATOMS: atom_id res chain seq x y z
N MET A 1 15.77 3.22 -6.49
CA MET A 1 15.12 2.13 -7.27
C MET A 1 14.61 1.06 -6.33
N ALA A 2 13.33 1.16 -6.00
CA ALA A 2 12.59 0.07 -5.38
C ALA A 2 12.57 -1.13 -6.33
N LYS A 3 13.02 -2.29 -5.86
CA LYS A 3 12.95 -3.54 -6.61
C LYS A 3 11.47 -3.94 -6.73
N TYR A 4 11.13 -4.68 -7.78
CA TYR A 4 9.76 -5.23 -7.95
C TYR A 4 9.29 -6.00 -6.70
N ASN A 5 10.23 -6.61 -5.96
CA ASN A 5 9.98 -7.29 -4.70
C ASN A 5 9.44 -6.37 -3.59
N ASP A 6 9.93 -5.11 -3.51
CA ASP A 6 9.49 -4.13 -2.52
C ASP A 6 8.04 -3.70 -2.77
N LEU A 7 7.66 -3.55 -4.04
CA LEU A 7 6.29 -3.22 -4.44
C LEU A 7 5.34 -4.37 -4.12
N LYS A 8 5.71 -5.61 -4.45
CA LYS A 8 4.92 -6.80 -4.14
C LYS A 8 4.76 -6.98 -2.62
N ALA A 9 5.82 -6.77 -1.87
CA ALA A 9 5.78 -6.86 -0.40
C ALA A 9 4.90 -5.77 0.21
N ALA A 10 4.93 -4.54 -0.31
CA ALA A 10 4.05 -3.47 0.16
C ALA A 10 2.57 -3.77 -0.11
N LEU A 11 2.24 -4.29 -1.30
CA LEU A 11 0.89 -4.68 -1.65
C LEU A 11 0.40 -5.89 -0.82
N LYS A 12 1.31 -6.82 -0.51
CA LYS A 12 1.03 -7.93 0.42
C LYS A 12 0.72 -7.42 1.83
N TYR A 13 1.53 -6.51 2.37
CA TYR A 13 1.29 -5.88 3.66
C TYR A 13 -0.08 -5.20 3.73
N ILE A 14 -0.43 -4.45 2.67
CA ILE A 14 -1.74 -3.81 2.55
C ILE A 14 -2.87 -4.85 2.53
N ARG A 15 -2.70 -5.95 1.81
CA ARG A 15 -3.68 -7.05 1.74
C ARG A 15 -3.89 -7.71 3.11
N GLU A 16 -2.81 -8.01 3.83
CA GLU A 16 -2.85 -8.67 5.14
C GLU A 16 -3.51 -7.76 6.18
N GLY A 17 -3.12 -6.48 6.25
CA GLY A 17 -3.70 -5.54 7.20
C GLY A 17 -5.18 -5.19 6.93
N TYR A 18 -5.64 -5.30 5.68
CA TYR A 18 -7.06 -5.16 5.32
C TYR A 18 -7.87 -6.41 5.66
N GLY A 19 -7.28 -7.59 5.52
CA GLY A 19 -7.92 -8.89 5.81
C GLY A 19 -8.29 -9.08 7.28
N GLU A 20 -7.65 -8.36 8.20
CA GLU A 20 -8.02 -8.31 9.62
C GLU A 20 -9.30 -7.50 9.92
N GLY A 21 -10.09 -7.12 8.91
CA GLY A 21 -11.41 -6.49 9.09
C GLY A 21 -11.37 -5.00 9.46
N LYS A 22 -10.21 -4.35 9.28
CA LYS A 22 -10.06 -2.90 9.51
C LYS A 22 -10.36 -2.13 8.23
N GLU A 23 -11.64 -2.00 7.88
CA GLU A 23 -12.08 -1.09 6.83
C GLU A 23 -12.47 0.28 7.43
N PRO A 24 -11.90 1.41 6.94
CA PRO A 24 -10.83 1.51 5.95
C PRO A 24 -9.44 1.23 6.55
N PHE A 25 -8.59 0.49 5.83
CA PHE A 25 -7.23 0.19 6.32
C PHE A 25 -6.39 1.45 6.29
N ARG A 26 -5.84 1.81 7.46
CA ARG A 26 -4.98 2.98 7.63
C ARG A 26 -3.60 2.51 8.03
N PHE A 27 -2.60 2.96 7.30
CA PHE A 27 -1.21 2.67 7.61
C PHE A 27 -0.34 3.88 7.32
N THR A 28 0.79 4.00 8.03
CA THR A 28 1.76 5.08 7.80
C THR A 28 2.91 4.61 6.91
N ALA A 29 3.65 5.57 6.35
CA ALA A 29 4.91 5.26 5.67
C ALA A 29 5.91 4.61 6.64
N SER A 30 5.91 4.98 7.91
CA SER A 30 6.78 4.38 8.93
C SER A 30 6.43 2.91 9.18
N GLN A 31 5.14 2.58 9.34
CA GLN A 31 4.71 1.19 9.50
C GLN A 31 5.10 0.31 8.31
N LEU A 32 4.93 0.84 7.09
CA LEU A 32 5.35 0.12 5.89
C LEU A 32 6.88 0.01 5.80
N ALA A 33 7.62 1.04 6.23
CA ALA A 33 9.08 1.04 6.26
C ALA A 33 9.61 -0.01 7.25
N GLU A 34 9.01 -0.10 8.44
CA GLU A 34 9.34 -1.11 9.45
C GLU A 34 9.00 -2.53 8.98
N ALA A 35 7.80 -2.73 8.42
CA ALA A 35 7.36 -4.03 7.92
C ALA A 35 8.23 -4.55 6.76
N LEU A 36 8.79 -3.65 5.96
CA LEU A 36 9.65 -4.00 4.82
C LEU A 36 11.15 -3.91 5.14
N GLY A 37 11.54 -3.42 6.32
CA GLY A 37 12.94 -3.11 6.64
C GLY A 37 13.57 -2.08 5.68
N LEU A 38 12.78 -1.16 5.14
CA LEU A 38 13.21 -0.17 4.15
C LEU A 38 13.43 1.21 4.78
N SER A 39 14.37 1.98 4.22
CA SER A 39 14.49 3.40 4.57
C SER A 39 13.26 4.19 4.12
N GLU A 40 12.90 5.21 4.89
CA GLU A 40 11.72 6.05 4.64
C GLU A 40 11.66 6.62 3.21
N LYS A 41 12.82 7.00 2.63
CA LYS A 41 12.94 7.44 1.24
C LYS A 41 12.51 6.38 0.23
N LYS A 42 12.94 5.12 0.42
CA LYS A 42 12.51 3.99 -0.44
C LYS A 42 11.03 3.68 -0.24
N THR A 43 10.55 3.74 0.99
CA THR A 43 9.14 3.51 1.29
C THR A 43 8.25 4.53 0.61
N ARG A 44 8.65 5.81 0.58
CA ARG A 44 7.96 6.86 -0.19
C ARG A 44 7.98 6.59 -1.70
N GLU A 45 9.09 6.10 -2.27
CA GLU A 45 9.12 5.65 -3.68
C GLU A 45 8.12 4.51 -3.94
N VAL A 46 8.10 3.50 -3.06
CA VAL A 46 7.19 2.35 -3.17
C VAL A 46 5.73 2.78 -3.05
N LEU A 47 5.40 3.62 -2.06
CA LEU A 47 4.08 4.21 -1.87
C LEU A 47 3.65 5.05 -3.08
N GLY A 48 4.58 5.81 -3.66
CA GLY A 48 4.34 6.55 -4.90
C GLY A 48 3.89 5.62 -6.03
N ARG A 49 4.59 4.49 -6.22
CA ARG A 49 4.19 3.46 -7.20
C ARG A 49 2.85 2.83 -6.85
N VAL A 50 2.63 2.41 -5.61
CA VAL A 50 1.35 1.85 -5.14
C VAL A 50 0.19 2.81 -5.41
N ASN A 51 0.37 4.12 -5.17
CA ASN A 51 -0.63 5.13 -5.45
C ASN A 51 -0.92 5.29 -6.96
N VAL A 52 0.11 5.18 -7.81
CA VAL A 52 -0.08 5.16 -9.27
C VAL A 52 -0.93 3.94 -9.68
N TYR A 53 -0.61 2.75 -9.18
CA TYR A 53 -1.41 1.53 -9.43
C TYR A 53 -2.85 1.65 -8.92
N ALA A 54 -3.06 2.23 -7.73
CA ALA A 54 -4.41 2.47 -7.22
C ALA A 54 -5.24 3.40 -8.11
N ARG A 55 -4.63 4.46 -8.65
CA ARG A 55 -5.32 5.36 -9.59
C ARG A 55 -5.78 4.61 -10.83
N PHE A 56 -4.98 3.69 -11.35
CA PHE A 56 -5.40 2.80 -12.44
C PHE A 56 -6.62 1.96 -12.06
N TRP A 57 -6.74 1.58 -10.79
CA TRP A 57 -7.89 0.84 -10.26
C TRP A 57 -9.08 1.72 -9.86
N LYS A 58 -9.11 3.00 -10.28
CA LYS A 58 -10.13 4.00 -9.90
C LYS A 58 -10.31 4.18 -8.39
N GLY A 59 -9.37 3.70 -7.59
CA GLY A 59 -9.32 3.97 -6.17
C GLY A 59 -8.31 5.07 -5.86
N ARG A 60 -8.32 5.55 -4.62
CA ARG A 60 -7.35 6.53 -4.14
C ARG A 60 -6.69 5.98 -2.88
N PHE A 61 -5.40 6.24 -2.73
CA PHE A 61 -4.77 6.33 -1.42
C PHE A 61 -4.75 7.82 -1.04
N PRO A 62 -5.84 8.41 -0.52
CA PRO A 62 -5.75 9.76 -0.01
C PRO A 62 -4.73 9.76 1.13
N ALA A 63 -3.68 10.55 0.95
CA ALA A 63 -2.77 10.87 2.02
C ALA A 63 -3.49 11.88 2.92
N SER A 64 -4.02 11.42 4.06
CA SER A 64 -4.51 12.31 5.12
C SER A 64 -3.37 12.47 6.13
N GLY A 65 -2.58 13.53 5.94
CA GLY A 65 -1.38 13.78 6.74
C GLY A 65 -0.32 12.69 6.52
N HIS A 66 0.03 11.95 7.58
CA HIS A 66 0.99 10.83 7.53
C HIS A 66 0.34 9.46 7.30
N ASN A 67 -0.99 9.41 7.20
CA ASN A 67 -1.75 8.16 7.07
C ASN A 67 -2.19 7.96 5.62
N PHE A 68 -1.95 6.77 5.10
CA PHE A 68 -2.49 6.28 3.84
C PHE A 68 -3.75 5.48 4.13
N ILE A 69 -4.84 5.83 3.45
CA ILE A 69 -6.12 5.15 3.59
C ILE A 69 -6.35 4.30 2.35
N VAL A 70 -6.61 3.01 2.51
CA VAL A 70 -6.91 2.11 1.40
C VAL A 70 -8.42 1.99 1.25
N SER A 71 -8.94 2.35 0.08
CA SER A 71 -10.36 2.11 -0.25
C SER A 71 -10.60 0.64 -0.61
N SER A 72 -11.79 0.13 -0.29
CA SER A 72 -12.22 -1.25 -0.57
C SER A 72 -12.07 -1.65 -2.04
N GLN A 73 -12.25 -0.71 -2.97
CA GLN A 73 -12.09 -0.94 -4.42
C GLN A 73 -10.63 -1.19 -4.83
N VAL A 74 -9.66 -0.51 -4.19
CA VAL A 74 -8.23 -0.77 -4.41
C VAL A 74 -7.89 -2.15 -3.88
N PHE A 75 -8.40 -2.48 -2.69
CA PHE A 75 -8.17 -3.79 -2.08
C PHE A 75 -8.70 -4.93 -2.93
N ASP A 76 -9.94 -4.85 -3.44
CA ASP A 76 -10.51 -5.91 -4.27
C ASP A 76 -9.64 -6.18 -5.52
N ARG A 77 -9.05 -5.12 -6.09
CA ARG A 77 -8.08 -5.24 -7.17
C ARG A 77 -6.75 -5.82 -6.72
N ILE A 78 -6.19 -5.43 -5.58
CA ILE A 78 -4.96 -6.04 -5.03
C ILE A 78 -5.19 -7.53 -4.76
N ARG A 79 -6.35 -7.89 -4.20
CA ARG A 79 -6.74 -9.26 -3.88
C ARG A 79 -6.79 -10.13 -5.14
N THR A 80 -7.37 -9.60 -6.22
CA THR A 80 -7.59 -10.34 -7.48
C THR A 80 -6.39 -10.27 -8.44
N SER A 81 -5.53 -9.26 -8.36
CA SER A 81 -4.43 -9.03 -9.33
C SER A 81 -3.10 -9.69 -8.93
N PHE A 82 -3.01 -10.28 -7.74
CA PHE A 82 -1.78 -10.90 -7.21
C PHE A 82 -1.96 -12.39 -6.86
N GLU A 83 -2.91 -13.08 -7.51
CA GLU A 83 -2.92 -14.55 -7.58
C GLU A 83 -1.81 -15.09 -8.50
#